data_AF-Q16DW3-F1
#
_entry.id   AF-Q16DW3-F1
#
_cell.length_a   1.000
_cell.length_b   1.000
_cell.length_c   1.000
_cell.angle_alpha   90.00
_cell.angle_beta   90.00
_cell.angle_gamma   90.00
#
_symmetry.space_group_name_H-M   'P 1'
#
loop_
_entity.id
_entity.type
_entity.pdbx_description
1 polymer ?
#
loop_
_entity_poly.entity_id
_entity_poly.type
_entity_poly.pdbx_seq_one_letter_code
_entity_poly.pdbx_strand_id
1 'polypeptide(L)'
;MSESVNRDANDSDARKGGDSAQWERAMTDLEIQASKLADRAEKATHAERMMLQPQIDRVLTTLAMRGAPVSGRLRRINNTLKDEALDDMFDNMPV
;
A
#
# COMPACT_ATOMS: atom_id res chain seq x y z
N MET A 1 1.35 23.64 58.43
CA MET A 1 1.67 24.28 57.13
C MET A 1 3.11 23.94 56.80
N SER A 2 3.30 22.99 55.89
CA SER A 2 4.42 22.90 54.96
C SER A 2 4.15 21.71 54.07
N GLU A 3 3.68 22.04 52.88
CA GLU A 3 3.56 21.18 51.70
C GLU A 3 4.93 20.62 51.34
N SER A 4 5.00 19.33 51.04
CA SER A 4 6.07 18.77 50.22
C SER A 4 5.43 17.73 49.32
N VAL A 5 5.00 18.26 48.18
CA VAL A 5 4.64 17.55 46.97
C VAL A 5 5.84 16.72 46.53
N ASN A 6 5.68 15.40 46.46
CA ASN A 6 6.45 14.56 45.55
C ASN A 6 5.44 13.77 44.72
N ARG A 7 5.06 14.37 43.59
CA ARG A 7 4.53 13.67 42.43
C ARG A 7 5.71 13.06 41.66
N ASP A 8 5.35 12.11 40.80
CA ASP A 8 6.16 11.67 39.65
C ASP A 8 7.30 10.70 39.96
N ALA A 9 6.94 9.48 40.35
CA ALA A 9 7.70 8.29 39.99
C ALA A 9 7.00 7.59 38.80
N ASN A 10 7.15 8.24 37.65
CA ASN A 10 7.45 7.65 36.35
C ASN A 10 6.73 6.34 35.98
N ASP A 11 5.52 6.50 35.49
CA ASP A 11 4.86 5.67 34.48
C ASP A 11 5.74 5.62 33.22
N SER A 12 6.43 4.50 32.94
CA SER A 12 7.12 4.24 31.66
C SER A 12 7.60 2.77 31.53
N ASP A 13 6.72 1.79 31.70
CA ASP A 13 7.05 0.37 31.45
C ASP A 13 6.02 -0.31 30.53
N ALA A 14 5.76 0.28 29.35
CA ALA A 14 4.71 -0.19 28.46
C ALA A 14 5.04 -0.19 26.94
N ARG A 15 6.31 -0.19 26.51
CA ARG A 15 6.62 -0.15 25.05
C ARG A 15 7.72 -1.10 24.59
N LYS A 16 7.63 -2.39 24.93
CA LYS A 16 8.48 -3.40 24.28
C LYS A 16 7.65 -4.63 23.90
N GLY A 17 7.24 -4.72 22.63
CA GLY A 17 6.72 -5.96 22.05
C GLY A 17 5.75 -5.87 20.87
N GLY A 18 5.27 -4.68 20.47
CA GLY A 18 4.17 -4.57 19.49
C GLY A 18 4.58 -4.47 18.02
N ASP A 19 5.73 -3.87 17.71
CA ASP A 19 6.01 -3.44 16.34
C ASP A 19 6.32 -4.58 15.38
N SER A 20 7.12 -5.57 15.76
CA SER A 20 7.55 -6.66 14.85
C SER A 20 6.39 -7.52 14.32
N ALA A 21 5.41 -7.82 15.16
CA ALA A 21 4.22 -8.57 14.75
C ALA A 21 3.26 -7.74 13.88
N GLN A 22 3.22 -6.42 14.08
CA GLN A 22 2.39 -5.53 13.28
C GLN A 22 2.94 -5.38 11.85
N TRP A 23 4.27 -5.32 11.69
CA TRP A 23 4.91 -5.22 10.37
C TRP A 23 4.75 -6.49 9.55
N GLU A 24 4.86 -7.66 10.17
CA GLU A 24 4.65 -8.95 9.50
C GLU A 24 3.20 -9.10 9.02
N ARG A 25 2.24 -8.76 9.89
CA ARG A 25 0.81 -8.80 9.54
C ARG A 25 0.46 -7.79 8.43
N ALA A 26 0.95 -6.55 8.53
CA ALA A 26 0.77 -5.54 7.51
C ALA A 26 1.43 -5.90 6.16
N MET A 27 2.52 -6.67 6.18
CA MET A 27 3.15 -7.19 4.95
C MET A 27 2.26 -8.24 4.30
N THR A 28 1.75 -9.22 5.07
CA THR A 28 0.81 -10.21 4.54
C THR A 28 -0.49 -9.58 4.02
N ASP A 29 -0.99 -8.53 4.68
CA ASP A 29 -2.16 -7.79 4.23
C ASP A 29 -1.93 -7.09 2.88
N LEU A 30 -0.75 -6.51 2.67
CA LEU A 30 -0.37 -5.90 1.39
C LEU A 30 -0.23 -6.92 0.26
N GLU A 31 0.30 -8.12 0.55
CA GLU A 31 0.40 -9.21 -0.41
C GLU A 31 -0.99 -9.74 -0.81
N ILE A 32 -1.89 -9.90 0.16
CA ILE A 32 -3.30 -10.27 -0.09
C ILE A 32 -3.99 -9.19 -0.92
N GLN A 33 -3.78 -7.92 -0.59
CA GLN A 33 -4.33 -6.79 -1.33
C GLN A 33 -3.80 -6.74 -2.76
N ALA A 34 -2.51 -6.96 -2.95
CA ALA A 34 -1.87 -7.08 -4.26
C ALA A 34 -2.50 -8.19 -5.10
N SER A 35 -2.71 -9.38 -4.52
CA SER A 35 -3.36 -10.49 -5.23
C SER A 35 -4.79 -10.15 -5.64
N LYS A 36 -5.59 -9.58 -4.73
CA LYS A 36 -6.97 -9.19 -5.02
C LYS A 36 -7.06 -8.13 -6.11
N LEU A 37 -6.14 -7.16 -6.09
CA LEU A 37 -6.06 -6.12 -7.12
C LEU A 37 -5.70 -6.71 -8.49
N ALA A 38 -4.77 -7.67 -8.54
CA ALA A 38 -4.44 -8.37 -9.78
C ALA A 38 -5.66 -9.11 -10.35
N ASP A 39 -6.35 -9.90 -9.53
CA ASP A 39 -7.54 -10.65 -9.98
C ASP A 39 -8.68 -9.71 -10.42
N ARG A 40 -8.83 -8.56 -9.74
CA ARG A 40 -9.82 -7.56 -10.11
C ARG A 40 -9.46 -6.88 -11.43
N ALA A 41 -8.19 -6.51 -11.64
CA ALA A 41 -7.75 -5.87 -12.88
C ALA A 41 -7.89 -6.78 -14.11
N GLU A 42 -7.67 -8.09 -13.95
CA GLU A 42 -7.88 -9.06 -15.05
C GLU A 42 -9.34 -9.20 -15.47
N LYS A 43 -10.27 -9.05 -14.53
CA LYS A 43 -11.72 -9.15 -14.79
C LYS A 43 -12.37 -7.79 -15.08
N ALA A 44 -11.67 -6.71 -14.80
CA ALA A 44 -12.15 -5.34 -14.94
C ALA A 44 -12.28 -4.94 -16.41
N THR A 45 -13.23 -4.05 -16.68
CA THR A 45 -13.33 -3.32 -17.94
C THR A 45 -12.21 -2.27 -18.06
N HIS A 46 -12.00 -1.73 -19.26
CA HIS A 46 -11.00 -0.69 -19.52
C HIS A 46 -11.12 0.51 -18.55
N ALA A 47 -12.33 1.05 -18.37
CA ALA A 47 -12.57 2.17 -17.47
C ALA A 47 -12.23 1.83 -15.99
N GLU A 48 -12.56 0.62 -15.54
CA GLU A 48 -12.23 0.16 -14.19
C GLU A 48 -10.72 -0.06 -14.03
N ARG A 49 -10.06 -0.58 -15.07
CA ARG A 49 -8.62 -0.75 -15.15
C ARG A 49 -7.88 0.58 -14.98
N MET A 50 -8.36 1.66 -15.60
CA MET A 50 -7.83 3.02 -15.42
C MET A 50 -7.95 3.52 -13.98
N MET A 51 -9.06 3.21 -13.29
CA MET A 51 -9.24 3.56 -11.88
C MET A 51 -8.37 2.71 -10.92
N LEU A 52 -8.02 1.49 -11.32
CA LEU A 52 -7.21 0.55 -10.54
C LEU A 52 -5.71 0.78 -10.69
N GLN A 53 -5.25 1.31 -11.83
CA GLN A 53 -3.84 1.62 -12.10
C GLN A 53 -3.15 2.39 -10.95
N PRO A 54 -3.65 3.54 -10.48
CA PRO A 54 -2.99 4.28 -9.40
C PRO A 54 -3.01 3.54 -8.07
N GLN A 55 -3.99 2.67 -7.83
CA GLN A 55 -4.07 1.87 -6.60
C GLN A 55 -3.04 0.74 -6.63
N ILE A 56 -2.89 0.08 -7.78
CA ILE A 56 -1.89 -0.97 -7.99
C ILE A 56 -0.48 -0.37 -7.87
N ASP A 57 -0.23 0.79 -8.48
CA ASP A 57 1.07 1.45 -8.43
C ASP A 57 1.49 1.83 -7.00
N ARG A 58 0.54 2.29 -6.17
CA ARG A 58 0.78 2.56 -4.74
C ARG A 58 1.13 1.30 -3.96
N VAL A 59 0.42 0.20 -4.18
CA VAL A 59 0.72 -1.08 -3.50
C VAL A 59 2.09 -1.60 -3.92
N LEU A 60 2.41 -1.55 -5.22
CA LEU A 60 3.73 -1.93 -5.74
C LEU A 60 4.85 -1.08 -5.14
N THR A 61 4.66 0.24 -5.09
CA THR A 61 5.64 1.16 -4.51
C THR A 61 5.82 0.89 -3.02
N THR A 62 4.74 0.62 -2.29
CA THR A 62 4.80 0.29 -0.86
C THR A 62 5.52 -1.03 -0.61
N LEU A 63 5.25 -2.07 -1.41
CA LEU A 63 5.97 -3.34 -1.35
C LEU A 63 7.46 -3.16 -1.66
N ALA A 64 7.79 -2.39 -2.70
CA ALA A 64 9.18 -2.11 -3.07
C ALA A 64 9.94 -1.32 -1.99
N MET A 65 9.33 -0.28 -1.41
CA MET A 65 9.93 0.50 -0.32
C MET A 65 10.18 -0.34 0.94
N ARG A 66 9.34 -1.35 1.17
CA ARG A 66 9.47 -2.27 2.30
C ARG A 66 10.45 -3.43 2.03
N GLY A 67 11.03 -3.52 0.83
CA GLY A 67 11.88 -4.64 0.42
C GLY A 67 11.12 -5.96 0.26
N ALA A 68 9.79 -5.90 0.18
CA ALA A 68 8.94 -7.07 0.06
C ALA A 68 8.93 -7.60 -1.39
N PRO A 69 8.78 -8.92 -1.58
CA PRO A 69 8.75 -9.51 -2.91
C PRO A 69 7.53 -9.02 -3.69
N VAL A 70 7.79 -8.29 -4.76
CA VAL A 70 6.74 -7.87 -5.69
C VAL A 70 6.39 -9.01 -6.62
N SER A 71 5.12 -9.39 -6.69
CA SER A 71 4.69 -10.44 -7.62
C SER A 71 4.88 -9.98 -9.08
N GLY A 72 5.53 -10.83 -9.89
CA GLY A 72 5.74 -10.52 -11.31
C GLY A 72 4.44 -10.34 -12.08
N ARG A 73 3.36 -11.03 -11.66
CA ARG A 73 2.01 -10.88 -12.21
C ARG A 73 1.47 -9.46 -12.02
N LEU A 74 1.51 -8.93 -10.79
CA LEU A 74 1.00 -7.57 -10.51
C LEU A 74 1.82 -6.50 -11.22
N ARG A 75 3.14 -6.66 -11.30
CA ARG A 75 4.01 -5.75 -12.06
C ARG A 75 3.65 -5.71 -13.54
N ARG A 76 3.40 -6.87 -14.16
CA ARG A 76 2.98 -6.93 -15.58
C ARG A 76 1.65 -6.22 -15.78
N ILE A 77 0.66 -6.49 -14.94
CA ILE A 77 -0.64 -5.83 -14.97
C ILE A 77 -0.46 -4.32 -14.87
N ASN A 78 0.31 -3.82 -13.90
CA ASN A 78 0.53 -2.38 -13.74
C ASN A 78 1.18 -1.73 -14.96
N ASN A 79 2.13 -2.40 -15.61
CA ASN A 79 2.78 -1.87 -16.80
C ASN A 79 1.78 -1.79 -17.96
N THR A 80 1.01 -2.85 -18.21
CA THR A 80 -0.06 -2.84 -19.22
C THR A 80 -1.07 -1.72 -18.97
N LEU A 81 -1.48 -1.53 -17.72
CA LEU A 81 -2.38 -0.45 -17.33
C LEU A 81 -1.79 0.95 -17.53
N LYS A 82 -0.48 1.11 -17.34
CA LYS A 82 0.20 2.40 -17.59
C LYS A 82 0.23 2.72 -19.07
N ASP A 83 0.50 1.74 -19.91
CA ASP A 83 0.50 1.91 -21.36
C ASP A 83 -0.91 2.26 -21.85
N GLU A 84 -1.94 1.53 -21.39
CA GLU A 84 -3.36 1.83 -21.68
C GLU A 84 -3.76 3.25 -21.21
N ALA A 85 -3.29 3.68 -20.03
CA ALA A 85 -3.60 5.01 -19.49
C ALA A 85 -2.91 6.14 -20.25
N LEU A 86 -1.72 5.88 -20.80
CA LEU A 86 -1.03 6.83 -21.67
C LEU A 86 -1.83 7.02 -22.96
N ASP A 87 -2.26 5.92 -23.59
CA ASP A 87 -3.05 5.98 -24.83
C ASP A 87 -4.39 6.73 -24.65
N ASP A 88 -5.14 6.45 -23.58
CA ASP A 88 -6.40 7.15 -23.25
C ASP A 88 -6.20 8.66 -23.02
N MET A 89 -5.03 9.05 -22.50
CA MET A 89 -4.69 10.45 -22.25
C MET A 89 -4.35 11.19 -23.54
N PHE A 90 -3.84 10.50 -24.56
CA PHE A 90 -3.62 11.07 -25.89
C PHE A 90 -4.93 11.24 -26.67
N ASP A 91 -5.87 10.30 -26.57
CA ASP A 91 -7.17 10.38 -27.27
C ASP A 91 -8.08 11.51 -26.75
N ASN A 92 -7.92 11.93 -25.49
CA ASN A 92 -8.71 13.00 -24.88
C ASN A 92 -8.07 14.40 -24.94
N MET A 93 -6.92 14.57 -25.60
CA MET A 93 -6.36 15.91 -25.77
C MET A 93 -7.11 16.65 -26.88
N PRO A 94 -7.75 17.81 -26.60
CA PRO A 94 -8.29 18.64 -27.67
C PRO A 94 -7.09 19.23 -28.44
N VAL A 95 -7.01 18.91 -29.73
CA VAL A 95 -6.20 19.71 -30.68
C VAL A 95 -6.81 21.11 -30.79
#